data_AF-A0AAU4F2C3-F1
#
_entry.id   AF-A0AAU4F2C3-F1
#
_cell.length_a   1.000
_cell.length_b   1.000
_cell.length_c   1.000
_cell.angle_alpha   90.00
_cell.angle_beta   90.00
_cell.angle_gamma   90.00
#
_symmetry.space_group_name_H-M   'P 1'
#
loop_
_entity.id
_entity.type
_entity.pdbx_description
1 polymer ?
#
loop_
_entity_poly.entity_id
_entity_poly.type
_entity_poly.pdbx_seq_one_letter_code
_entity_poly.pdbx_strand_id
1 'polypeptide(L)'
;MTVTFNSGTTSTSAHADRPDRRPRQRPAGGDTLRDDAVETVETRTFAELGLPEPLLRALAEAGINSPFPIQSATIPDALAGRDVLGRAQTGSGKTLAFGLAMLARLADGKARPKRPRALILVPTRELAMQVADSLTPLAKSLGLWCRTAVGGMAFARQADALARGVDLLIATPGRLSDHVRQGTAHLGDCNFIALDEADQMADMGFMPQVREIMDLTPPGGQRLLFSATLDGDVNRLVRQYLSDPVTHSVAPSTASVTTMDHHVLQVSHQDKQDVITHIGAREGRTIMFVRTKHHVDRLAERLREQGVNAAALHGGKTQGQRNRVLADFKEGHTPVLVATDVAARGIHVDDISLVLHVDPAADHKDYLHRAGRTARAGASGVVVTVVTNDQRRMVKRMTDRAGVRAESTMVRPGDDALTRITGAREPSGEPVIERRRESPRRGGGGGGFRGDRGSFGGSSRGGYRGGSGGGSSSSHAGSGGGYAGDRDRGGDRGGYNQGSHEGRSGGFSGRGRQPRSGGGGGYGRPSRGPRRGYDS
;
A
#
# COMPACT_ATOMS: atom_id res chain seq x y z
N MET A 1 51.68 -52.77 -63.44
CA MET A 1 50.75 -51.66 -63.16
C MET A 1 49.73 -52.13 -62.12
N THR A 2 49.36 -51.24 -61.19
CA THR A 2 48.02 -51.07 -60.57
C THR A 2 47.28 -52.25 -59.90
N VAL A 3 47.15 -52.16 -58.55
CA VAL A 3 45.94 -52.24 -57.66
C VAL A 3 44.74 -53.11 -58.14
N THR A 4 44.06 -53.98 -57.35
CA THR A 4 43.50 -53.85 -55.97
C THR A 4 43.16 -55.21 -55.29
N PHE A 5 42.88 -55.23 -53.98
CA PHE A 5 42.34 -56.34 -53.14
C PHE A 5 41.12 -55.84 -52.31
N ASN A 6 40.22 -56.60 -51.65
CA ASN A 6 40.21 -58.04 -51.27
C ASN A 6 38.77 -58.63 -51.08
N SER A 7 38.70 -59.92 -50.68
CA SER A 7 37.58 -60.73 -50.14
C SER A 7 37.00 -60.23 -48.79
N GLY A 8 35.94 -60.82 -48.17
CA GLY A 8 34.98 -61.88 -48.59
C GLY A 8 34.51 -62.82 -47.43
N THR A 9 33.32 -63.44 -47.58
CA THR A 9 32.91 -64.84 -47.21
C THR A 9 33.24 -65.48 -45.83
N THR A 10 32.41 -66.30 -45.12
CA THR A 10 30.99 -66.75 -45.21
C THR A 10 30.56 -67.58 -43.97
N SER A 11 29.26 -67.58 -43.61
CA SER A 11 28.44 -68.69 -43.04
C SER A 11 28.82 -69.45 -41.73
N THR A 12 27.95 -69.36 -40.71
CA THR A 12 27.58 -70.51 -39.84
C THR A 12 26.25 -70.34 -39.08
N SER A 13 25.44 -71.43 -39.11
CA SER A 13 24.68 -72.13 -38.04
C SER A 13 23.85 -71.41 -36.95
N ALA A 14 22.98 -72.18 -36.27
CA ALA A 14 22.05 -71.70 -35.24
C ALA A 14 21.78 -72.73 -34.14
N HIS A 15 21.68 -72.30 -32.86
CA HIS A 15 20.85 -72.96 -31.83
C HIS A 15 20.72 -72.12 -30.53
N ALA A 16 19.74 -72.53 -29.71
CA ALA A 16 19.50 -72.19 -28.30
C ALA A 16 19.00 -70.77 -27.93
N ASP A 17 18.20 -70.74 -26.86
CA ASP A 17 17.42 -69.59 -26.36
C ASP A 17 17.97 -69.07 -25.02
N ARG A 18 17.97 -67.74 -24.85
CA ARG A 18 18.13 -66.99 -23.58
C ARG A 18 18.00 -65.48 -23.82
N PRO A 19 17.08 -64.75 -23.16
CA PRO A 19 17.03 -63.29 -23.21
C PRO A 19 18.05 -62.68 -22.24
N ASP A 20 19.13 -62.08 -22.78
CA ASP A 20 20.19 -61.46 -21.97
C ASP A 20 19.88 -60.01 -21.54
N ARG A 21 20.45 -59.59 -20.42
CA ARG A 21 20.11 -58.38 -19.66
C ARG A 21 20.83 -57.13 -20.20
N ARG A 22 20.07 -56.14 -20.68
CA ARG A 22 20.61 -54.80 -21.00
C ARG A 22 20.70 -53.90 -19.74
N PRO A 23 21.66 -52.96 -19.69
CA PRO A 23 22.05 -52.28 -18.45
C PRO A 23 21.06 -51.20 -17.99
N ARG A 24 21.02 -50.95 -16.68
CA ARG A 24 20.25 -49.86 -16.05
C ARG A 24 20.88 -48.50 -16.38
N GLN A 25 20.19 -47.69 -17.19
CA GLN A 25 20.40 -46.25 -17.26
C GLN A 25 19.23 -45.51 -16.60
N ARG A 26 19.50 -44.40 -15.92
CA ARG A 26 18.47 -43.49 -15.37
C ARG A 26 17.99 -42.55 -16.47
N PRO A 27 16.67 -42.42 -16.76
CA PRO A 27 16.15 -41.23 -17.40
C PRO A 27 16.22 -40.04 -16.43
N ALA A 28 16.39 -38.84 -16.96
CA ALA A 28 16.36 -37.61 -16.17
C ALA A 28 14.92 -37.21 -15.82
N GLY A 29 14.72 -36.57 -14.67
CA GLY A 29 13.48 -35.86 -14.38
C GLY A 29 13.40 -34.59 -15.22
N GLY A 30 12.29 -34.39 -15.93
CA GLY A 30 12.01 -33.21 -16.74
C GLY A 30 10.57 -32.77 -16.52
N ASP A 31 10.36 -31.46 -16.48
CA ASP A 31 9.09 -30.85 -16.08
C ASP A 31 7.99 -31.07 -17.11
N THR A 32 6.79 -31.43 -16.64
CA THR A 32 5.53 -31.31 -17.38
C THR A 32 4.43 -30.93 -16.38
N LEU A 33 4.49 -29.68 -15.93
CA LEU A 33 3.33 -29.01 -15.35
C LEU A 33 2.14 -29.22 -16.30
N ARG A 34 1.01 -29.70 -15.77
CA ARG A 34 -0.23 -29.81 -16.54
C ARG A 34 -0.71 -28.41 -16.87
N ASP A 35 -1.22 -28.24 -18.09
CA ASP A 35 -1.82 -26.99 -18.54
C ASP A 35 -3.05 -26.68 -17.65
N ASP A 36 -3.07 -25.51 -17.02
CA ASP A 36 -4.16 -25.09 -16.13
C ASP A 36 -5.41 -24.82 -16.98
N ALA A 37 -6.33 -25.78 -17.02
CA ALA A 37 -7.56 -25.67 -17.79
C ALA A 37 -8.39 -24.46 -17.31
N VAL A 38 -8.64 -23.51 -18.21
CA VAL A 38 -9.44 -22.31 -17.92
C VAL A 38 -10.91 -22.72 -17.75
N GLU A 39 -11.33 -22.89 -16.51
CA GLU A 39 -12.68 -23.30 -16.16
C GLU A 39 -13.70 -22.21 -16.55
N THR A 40 -14.62 -22.54 -17.45
CA THR A 40 -15.68 -21.63 -17.91
C THR A 40 -16.75 -21.50 -16.82
N VAL A 41 -16.55 -20.54 -15.92
CA VAL A 41 -17.42 -20.30 -14.76
C VAL A 41 -18.87 -20.05 -15.18
N GLU A 42 -19.77 -20.94 -14.78
CA GLU A 42 -21.21 -20.78 -14.93
C GLU A 42 -21.71 -19.50 -14.24
N THR A 43 -22.65 -18.78 -14.86
CA THR A 43 -23.27 -17.57 -14.30
C THR A 43 -24.26 -17.89 -13.19
N ARG A 44 -23.73 -18.26 -12.03
CA ARG A 44 -24.51 -18.49 -10.80
C ARG A 44 -25.03 -17.20 -10.19
N THR A 45 -26.17 -17.25 -9.50
CA THR A 45 -26.67 -16.14 -8.67
C THR A 45 -26.05 -16.17 -7.26
N PHE A 46 -26.10 -15.06 -6.52
CA PHE A 46 -25.63 -15.05 -5.12
C PHE A 46 -26.39 -16.02 -4.20
N ALA A 47 -27.64 -16.36 -4.53
CA ALA A 47 -28.43 -17.33 -3.76
C ALA A 47 -27.88 -18.76 -3.93
N GLU A 48 -27.49 -19.14 -5.15
CA GLU A 48 -26.86 -20.43 -5.44
C GLU A 48 -25.47 -20.59 -4.80
N LEU A 49 -24.83 -19.50 -4.39
CA LEU A 49 -23.58 -19.54 -3.63
C LEU A 49 -23.78 -19.89 -2.15
N GLY A 50 -25.02 -20.10 -1.67
CA GLY A 50 -25.31 -20.54 -0.30
C GLY A 50 -25.20 -19.46 0.77
N LEU A 51 -25.28 -18.18 0.39
CA LEU A 51 -25.21 -17.05 1.33
C LEU A 51 -26.50 -16.90 2.16
N PRO A 52 -26.40 -16.53 3.45
CA PRO A 52 -27.56 -16.21 4.28
C PRO A 52 -28.46 -15.12 3.69
N GLU A 53 -29.77 -15.36 3.72
CA GLU A 53 -30.83 -14.47 3.24
C GLU A 53 -30.70 -12.97 3.65
N PRO A 54 -30.27 -12.60 4.88
CA PRO A 54 -30.03 -11.19 5.21
C PRO A 54 -28.92 -10.53 4.36
N LEU A 55 -27.87 -11.28 3.97
CA LEU A 55 -26.83 -10.78 3.06
C LEU A 55 -27.36 -10.66 1.63
N LEU A 56 -28.20 -11.59 1.17
CA LEU A 56 -28.81 -11.53 -0.17
C LEU A 56 -29.64 -10.24 -0.34
N ARG A 57 -30.47 -9.91 0.65
CA ARG A 57 -31.21 -8.63 0.66
C ARG A 57 -30.29 -7.42 0.73
N ALA A 58 -29.27 -7.43 1.59
CA ALA A 58 -28.33 -6.32 1.71
C ALA A 58 -27.46 -6.10 0.45
N LEU A 59 -27.19 -7.16 -0.32
CA LEU A 59 -26.56 -7.07 -1.64
C LEU A 59 -27.51 -6.45 -2.68
N ALA A 60 -28.78 -6.87 -2.72
CA ALA A 60 -29.78 -6.30 -3.61
C ALA A 60 -30.08 -4.81 -3.29
N GLU A 61 -30.18 -4.45 -2.01
CA GLU A 61 -30.29 -3.05 -1.55
C GLU A 61 -29.09 -2.19 -1.96
N ALA A 62 -27.91 -2.79 -2.09
CA ALA A 62 -26.69 -2.15 -2.59
C ALA A 62 -26.57 -2.18 -4.14
N GLY A 63 -27.52 -2.77 -4.86
CA GLY A 63 -27.50 -2.93 -6.32
C GLY A 63 -26.54 -4.00 -6.84
N ILE A 64 -26.03 -4.87 -5.96
CA ILE A 64 -25.00 -5.88 -6.26
C ILE A 64 -25.70 -7.19 -6.66
N ASN A 65 -26.22 -7.22 -7.89
CA ASN A 65 -27.19 -8.23 -8.32
C ASN A 65 -26.58 -9.58 -8.75
N SER A 66 -25.31 -9.62 -9.16
CA SER A 66 -24.66 -10.81 -9.74
C SER A 66 -23.22 -10.98 -9.25
N PRO A 67 -22.77 -12.19 -8.88
CA PRO A 67 -21.39 -12.42 -8.46
C PRO A 67 -20.39 -12.31 -9.61
N PHE A 68 -19.19 -11.83 -9.30
CA PHE A 68 -18.06 -11.86 -10.22
C PHE A 68 -17.40 -13.25 -10.22
N PRO A 69 -16.64 -13.67 -11.26
CA PRO A 69 -16.11 -15.03 -11.37
C PRO A 69 -15.33 -15.53 -10.14
N ILE A 70 -14.52 -14.67 -9.49
CA ILE A 70 -13.78 -15.06 -8.27
C ILE A 70 -14.72 -15.28 -7.07
N GLN A 71 -15.85 -14.58 -7.01
CA GLN A 71 -16.87 -14.74 -5.96
C GLN A 71 -17.58 -16.08 -6.17
N SER A 72 -18.03 -16.37 -7.39
CA SER A 72 -18.66 -17.65 -7.74
C SER A 72 -17.76 -18.86 -7.49
N ALA A 73 -16.45 -18.72 -7.74
CA ALA A 73 -15.48 -19.79 -7.49
C ALA A 73 -15.17 -19.97 -5.99
N THR A 74 -14.83 -18.88 -5.28
CA THR A 74 -14.28 -18.97 -3.90
C THR A 74 -15.32 -19.02 -2.78
N ILE A 75 -16.52 -18.44 -2.95
CA ILE A 75 -17.51 -18.37 -1.86
C ILE A 75 -17.97 -19.77 -1.40
N PRO A 76 -18.33 -20.72 -2.28
CA PRO A 76 -18.78 -22.05 -1.85
C PRO A 76 -17.72 -22.80 -1.02
N ASP A 77 -16.45 -22.81 -1.45
CA ASP A 77 -15.35 -23.43 -0.69
C ASP A 77 -15.08 -22.73 0.66
N ALA A 78 -15.16 -21.40 0.68
CA ALA A 78 -14.99 -20.62 1.90
C ALA A 78 -16.15 -20.82 2.89
N LEU A 79 -17.38 -21.02 2.42
CA LEU A 79 -18.52 -21.40 3.27
C LEU A 79 -18.39 -22.84 3.79
N ALA A 80 -17.88 -23.75 2.97
CA ALA A 80 -17.54 -25.12 3.37
C ALA A 80 -16.35 -25.20 4.36
N GLY A 81 -15.71 -24.08 4.68
CA GLY A 81 -14.64 -24.00 5.68
C GLY A 81 -13.24 -24.35 5.17
N ARG A 82 -13.05 -24.49 3.85
CA ARG A 82 -11.73 -24.76 3.23
C ARG A 82 -10.84 -23.51 3.29
N ASP A 83 -9.54 -23.69 3.32
CA ASP A 83 -8.59 -22.60 3.10
C ASP A 83 -8.47 -22.27 1.61
N VAL A 84 -8.55 -20.99 1.26
CA VAL A 84 -8.65 -20.53 -0.14
C VAL A 84 -7.47 -19.66 -0.50
N LEU A 85 -6.91 -19.91 -1.68
CA LEU A 85 -5.85 -19.15 -2.32
C LEU A 85 -6.39 -18.52 -3.63
N GLY A 86 -6.94 -17.32 -3.52
CA GLY A 86 -7.55 -16.59 -4.63
C GLY A 86 -6.54 -15.73 -5.40
N ARG A 87 -6.23 -16.12 -6.65
CA ARG A 87 -5.43 -15.30 -7.57
C ARG A 87 -6.37 -14.47 -8.44
N ALA A 88 -6.34 -13.14 -8.25
CA ALA A 88 -7.10 -12.18 -9.04
C ALA A 88 -6.54 -10.75 -8.88
N GLN A 89 -6.73 -9.89 -9.90
CA GLN A 89 -6.29 -8.49 -9.86
C GLN A 89 -7.22 -7.61 -8.99
N THR A 90 -6.75 -6.42 -8.59
CA THR A 90 -7.60 -5.38 -7.99
C THR A 90 -8.78 -5.05 -8.93
N GLY A 91 -9.97 -4.82 -8.38
CA GLY A 91 -11.20 -4.61 -9.16
C GLY A 91 -11.97 -5.90 -9.49
N SER A 92 -11.35 -7.08 -9.41
CA SER A 92 -12.01 -8.38 -9.67
C SER A 92 -13.04 -8.80 -8.61
N GLY A 93 -13.50 -7.92 -7.72
CA GLY A 93 -14.52 -8.23 -6.71
C GLY A 93 -14.04 -9.02 -5.47
N LYS A 94 -12.72 -9.22 -5.31
CA LYS A 94 -12.09 -9.98 -4.20
C LYS A 94 -12.65 -9.65 -2.81
N THR A 95 -12.85 -8.37 -2.52
CA THR A 95 -13.32 -7.85 -1.22
C THR A 95 -14.64 -8.44 -0.76
N LEU A 96 -15.58 -8.64 -1.68
CA LEU A 96 -16.85 -9.31 -1.38
C LEU A 96 -16.71 -10.83 -1.38
N ALA A 97 -15.75 -11.39 -2.13
CA ALA A 97 -15.50 -12.84 -2.17
C ALA A 97 -15.11 -13.39 -0.78
N PHE A 98 -14.06 -12.85 -0.16
CA PHE A 98 -13.75 -13.22 1.23
C PHE A 98 -14.74 -12.59 2.23
N GLY A 99 -15.20 -11.35 1.99
CA GLY A 99 -16.04 -10.62 2.92
C GLY A 99 -17.39 -11.29 3.18
N LEU A 100 -18.09 -11.72 2.13
CA LEU A 100 -19.40 -12.39 2.26
C LEU A 100 -19.27 -13.74 2.95
N ALA A 101 -18.27 -14.54 2.57
CA ALA A 101 -18.01 -15.83 3.22
C ALA A 101 -17.67 -15.66 4.71
N MET A 102 -16.78 -14.72 5.06
CA MET A 102 -16.44 -14.44 6.47
C MET A 102 -17.65 -13.92 7.26
N LEU A 103 -18.47 -13.03 6.70
CA LEU A 103 -19.68 -12.53 7.37
C LEU A 103 -20.71 -13.64 7.59
N ALA A 104 -20.94 -14.51 6.61
CA ALA A 104 -21.80 -15.67 6.74
C ALA A 104 -21.30 -16.65 7.83
N ARG A 105 -20.00 -16.97 7.83
CA ARG A 105 -19.36 -17.83 8.86
C ARG A 105 -19.35 -17.20 10.26
N LEU A 106 -19.56 -15.89 10.37
CA LEU A 106 -19.67 -15.16 11.65
C LEU A 106 -21.10 -15.02 12.18
N ALA A 107 -22.14 -15.28 11.38
CA ALA A 107 -23.54 -14.99 11.73
C ALA A 107 -23.96 -15.57 13.09
N ASP A 108 -23.53 -16.80 13.40
CA ASP A 108 -23.75 -17.43 14.69
C ASP A 108 -22.77 -16.94 15.76
N GLY A 109 -23.26 -16.13 16.70
CA GLY A 109 -22.53 -15.70 17.90
C GLY A 109 -22.16 -14.22 17.94
N LYS A 110 -21.36 -13.82 18.95
CA LYS A 110 -20.97 -12.42 19.20
C LYS A 110 -19.54 -12.34 19.75
N ALA A 111 -18.80 -11.33 19.34
CA ALA A 111 -17.46 -11.05 19.84
C ALA A 111 -17.42 -10.72 21.33
N ARG A 112 -16.30 -11.04 21.98
CA ARG A 112 -16.01 -10.68 23.37
C ARG A 112 -15.21 -9.37 23.42
N PRO A 113 -15.26 -8.59 24.52
CA PRO A 113 -14.41 -7.43 24.73
C PRO A 113 -12.94 -7.72 24.40
N LYS A 114 -12.34 -6.89 23.52
CA LYS A 114 -10.97 -7.01 23.00
C LYS A 114 -10.63 -8.29 22.19
N ARG A 115 -11.55 -9.24 21.99
CA ARG A 115 -11.27 -10.51 21.31
C ARG A 115 -12.11 -10.62 20.01
N PRO A 116 -11.57 -10.14 18.88
CA PRO A 116 -12.27 -10.25 17.60
C PRO A 116 -12.37 -11.70 17.13
N ARG A 117 -13.45 -12.01 16.40
CA ARG A 117 -13.75 -13.36 15.90
C ARG A 117 -13.19 -13.63 14.50
N ALA A 118 -12.96 -12.57 13.74
CA ALA A 118 -12.31 -12.61 12.44
C ALA A 118 -11.46 -11.37 12.18
N LEU A 119 -10.49 -11.51 11.27
CA LEU A 119 -9.53 -10.48 10.90
C LEU A 119 -9.33 -10.42 9.38
N ILE A 120 -9.39 -9.24 8.79
CA ILE A 120 -8.94 -8.97 7.42
C ILE A 120 -7.66 -8.13 7.51
N LEU A 121 -6.53 -8.66 7.04
CA LEU A 121 -5.28 -7.93 6.90
C LEU A 121 -5.14 -7.31 5.52
N VAL A 122 -4.75 -6.04 5.48
CA VAL A 122 -4.54 -5.26 4.25
C VAL A 122 -3.29 -4.37 4.34
N PRO A 123 -2.58 -4.12 3.22
CA PRO A 123 -1.35 -3.31 3.19
C PRO A 123 -1.55 -1.83 3.57
N THR A 124 -2.70 -1.24 3.22
CA THR A 124 -2.94 0.21 3.36
C THR A 124 -4.21 0.51 4.14
N ARG A 125 -4.23 1.67 4.82
CA ARG A 125 -5.44 2.19 5.47
C ARG A 125 -6.52 2.53 4.45
N GLU A 126 -6.11 3.02 3.29
CA GLU A 126 -6.97 3.42 2.19
C GLU A 126 -7.76 2.21 1.67
N LEU A 127 -7.12 1.06 1.50
CA LEU A 127 -7.80 -0.21 1.24
C LEU A 127 -8.62 -0.68 2.45
N ALA A 128 -8.11 -0.55 3.69
CA ALA A 128 -8.88 -0.90 4.90
C ALA A 128 -10.21 -0.12 5.02
N MET A 129 -10.22 1.15 4.61
CA MET A 129 -11.43 1.96 4.53
C MET A 129 -12.36 1.46 3.44
N GLN A 130 -11.88 1.18 2.23
CA GLN A 130 -12.70 0.62 1.13
C GLN A 130 -13.34 -0.73 1.51
N VAL A 131 -12.60 -1.61 2.16
CA VAL A 131 -13.12 -2.89 2.70
C VAL A 131 -14.15 -2.62 3.80
N ALA A 132 -13.93 -1.66 4.68
CA ALA A 132 -14.89 -1.33 5.75
C ALA A 132 -16.17 -0.68 5.22
N ASP A 133 -16.07 0.23 4.26
CA ASP A 133 -17.20 0.89 3.61
C ASP A 133 -18.05 -0.14 2.84
N SER A 134 -17.40 -1.12 2.20
CA SER A 134 -18.07 -2.24 1.50
C SER A 134 -18.75 -3.23 2.45
N LEU A 135 -18.07 -3.63 3.54
CA LEU A 135 -18.53 -4.73 4.41
C LEU A 135 -19.35 -4.28 5.61
N THR A 136 -19.30 -3.02 6.05
CA THR A 136 -20.07 -2.55 7.21
C THR A 136 -21.60 -2.60 7.01
N PRO A 137 -22.17 -2.21 5.85
CA PRO A 137 -23.61 -2.37 5.60
C PRO A 137 -24.04 -3.83 5.63
N LEU A 138 -23.26 -4.70 4.98
CA LEU A 138 -23.50 -6.15 4.93
C LEU A 138 -23.41 -6.78 6.32
N ALA A 139 -22.38 -6.45 7.11
CA ALA A 139 -22.22 -6.90 8.49
C ALA A 139 -23.40 -6.48 9.39
N LYS A 140 -23.90 -5.25 9.21
CA LYS A 140 -25.05 -4.73 9.94
C LYS A 140 -26.33 -5.53 9.68
N SER A 141 -26.52 -6.09 8.47
CA SER A 141 -27.69 -6.95 8.16
C SER A 141 -27.73 -8.24 9.00
N LEU A 142 -26.57 -8.73 9.44
CA LEU A 142 -26.40 -9.87 10.36
C LEU A 142 -26.23 -9.45 11.83
N GLY A 143 -26.32 -8.15 12.14
CA GLY A 143 -26.08 -7.63 13.50
C GLY A 143 -24.61 -7.66 13.96
N LEU A 144 -23.66 -7.90 13.05
CA LEU A 144 -22.23 -8.05 13.34
C LEU A 144 -21.50 -6.70 13.41
N TRP A 145 -20.56 -6.57 14.34
CA TRP A 145 -19.78 -5.33 14.51
C TRP A 145 -18.48 -5.36 13.72
N CYS A 146 -18.48 -4.74 12.53
CA CYS A 146 -17.26 -4.53 11.75
C CYS A 146 -16.53 -3.23 12.16
N ARG A 147 -15.20 -3.24 12.35
CA ARG A 147 -14.39 -2.05 12.70
C ARG A 147 -12.98 -2.09 12.08
N THR A 148 -12.34 -0.92 12.00
CA THR A 148 -10.98 -0.75 11.45
C THR A 148 -9.91 -0.50 12.52
N ALA A 149 -8.76 -1.19 12.44
CA ALA A 149 -7.53 -0.91 13.18
C ALA A 149 -6.42 -0.39 12.24
N VAL A 150 -6.29 0.92 12.13
CA VAL A 150 -5.46 1.60 11.11
C VAL A 150 -4.64 2.80 11.63
N GLY A 151 -3.43 2.96 11.07
CA GLY A 151 -2.50 4.04 11.42
C GLY A 151 -3.02 5.43 11.06
N GLY A 152 -2.60 6.47 11.79
CA GLY A 152 -3.01 7.86 11.55
C GLY A 152 -4.45 8.21 11.97
N MET A 153 -5.22 7.24 12.48
CA MET A 153 -6.44 7.48 13.25
C MET A 153 -6.13 7.40 14.75
N ALA A 154 -6.95 8.09 15.57
CA ALA A 154 -6.76 8.13 17.03
C ALA A 154 -6.80 6.72 17.63
N PHE A 155 -5.78 6.36 18.41
CA PHE A 155 -5.64 5.02 18.98
C PHE A 155 -6.72 4.71 20.02
N ALA A 156 -7.01 5.66 20.92
CA ALA A 156 -8.05 5.51 21.94
C ALA A 156 -9.40 5.08 21.33
N ARG A 157 -9.89 5.78 20.29
CA ARG A 157 -11.15 5.43 19.62
C ARG A 157 -11.19 4.03 18.99
N GLN A 158 -10.03 3.45 18.66
CA GLN A 158 -9.92 2.07 18.18
C GLN A 158 -9.94 1.08 19.35
N ALA A 159 -9.23 1.39 20.44
CA ALA A 159 -9.28 0.62 21.68
C ALA A 159 -10.68 0.63 22.33
N ASP A 160 -11.37 1.77 22.34
CA ASP A 160 -12.75 1.93 22.82
C ASP A 160 -13.76 1.09 22.03
N ALA A 161 -13.50 0.89 20.73
CA ALA A 161 -14.31 0.05 19.87
C ALA A 161 -14.03 -1.43 20.13
N LEU A 162 -12.75 -1.83 20.18
CA LEU A 162 -12.32 -3.18 20.53
C LEU A 162 -12.85 -3.60 21.91
N ALA A 163 -12.83 -2.72 22.90
CA ALA A 163 -13.33 -2.96 24.26
C ALA A 163 -14.84 -3.29 24.32
N ARG A 164 -15.63 -2.94 23.29
CA ARG A 164 -17.07 -3.25 23.21
C ARG A 164 -17.36 -4.60 22.54
N GLY A 165 -16.34 -5.24 21.97
CA GLY A 165 -16.49 -6.38 21.05
C GLY A 165 -16.57 -5.92 19.59
N VAL A 166 -15.90 -6.66 18.72
CA VAL A 166 -15.84 -6.44 17.26
C VAL A 166 -15.81 -7.82 16.61
N ASP A 167 -16.83 -8.19 15.85
CA ASP A 167 -16.88 -9.51 15.19
C ASP A 167 -15.86 -9.60 14.06
N LEU A 168 -15.77 -8.56 13.23
CA LEU A 168 -14.86 -8.48 12.08
C LEU A 168 -13.94 -7.26 12.19
N LEU A 169 -12.65 -7.49 12.43
CA LEU A 169 -11.64 -6.44 12.46
C LEU A 169 -10.94 -6.34 11.09
N ILE A 170 -10.89 -5.15 10.50
CA ILE A 170 -10.10 -4.87 9.29
C ILE A 170 -8.87 -4.07 9.69
N ALA A 171 -7.66 -4.55 9.42
CA ALA A 171 -6.45 -3.96 9.99
C ALA A 171 -5.27 -3.84 9.03
N THR A 172 -4.49 -2.76 9.19
CA THR A 172 -3.13 -2.68 8.68
C THR A 172 -2.16 -3.32 9.69
N PRO A 173 -1.24 -4.22 9.27
CA PRO A 173 -0.40 -5.01 10.19
C PRO A 173 0.20 -4.23 11.36
N GLY A 174 0.94 -3.14 11.10
CA GLY A 174 1.60 -2.37 12.15
C GLY A 174 0.67 -1.83 13.25
N ARG A 175 -0.56 -1.39 12.90
CA ARG A 175 -1.53 -0.93 13.91
C ARG A 175 -2.18 -2.10 14.66
N LEU A 176 -2.29 -3.28 14.05
CA LEU A 176 -2.73 -4.45 14.82
C LEU A 176 -1.66 -4.88 15.83
N SER A 177 -0.38 -4.88 15.43
CA SER A 177 0.74 -5.08 16.36
C SER A 177 0.73 -4.06 17.50
N ASP A 178 0.47 -2.77 17.24
CA ASP A 178 0.28 -1.75 18.29
C ASP A 178 -0.83 -2.15 19.28
N HIS A 179 -2.00 -2.58 18.78
CA HIS A 179 -3.15 -2.93 19.61
C HIS A 179 -2.94 -4.20 20.44
N VAL A 180 -2.27 -5.21 19.87
CA VAL A 180 -1.88 -6.44 20.56
C VAL A 180 -0.88 -6.14 21.67
N ARG A 181 0.20 -5.42 21.36
CA ARG A 181 1.28 -5.11 22.33
C ARG A 181 0.81 -4.25 23.49
N GLN A 182 -0.23 -3.43 23.29
CA GLN A 182 -0.87 -2.65 24.36
C GLN A 182 -2.03 -3.37 25.08
N GLY A 183 -2.27 -4.66 24.81
CA GLY A 183 -3.33 -5.43 25.46
C GLY A 183 -4.74 -4.88 25.19
N THR A 184 -4.96 -4.32 23.99
CA THR A 184 -6.25 -3.77 23.54
C THR A 184 -6.93 -4.64 22.47
N ALA A 185 -6.19 -5.57 21.87
CA ALA A 185 -6.70 -6.67 21.05
C ALA A 185 -6.02 -7.99 21.46
N HIS A 186 -6.75 -9.11 21.44
CA HIS A 186 -6.21 -10.45 21.64
C HIS A 186 -6.76 -11.40 20.58
N LEU A 187 -5.89 -11.97 19.73
CA LEU A 187 -6.28 -12.65 18.49
C LEU A 187 -6.65 -14.14 18.66
N GLY A 188 -6.58 -14.67 19.87
CA GLY A 188 -6.90 -16.08 20.17
C GLY A 188 -8.37 -16.49 20.02
N ASP A 189 -9.27 -15.61 19.58
CA ASP A 189 -10.63 -15.95 19.12
C ASP A 189 -10.82 -15.77 17.59
N CYS A 190 -9.79 -15.31 16.86
CA CYS A 190 -9.82 -15.08 15.42
C CYS A 190 -9.77 -16.39 14.64
N ASN A 191 -10.91 -17.04 14.46
CA ASN A 191 -11.00 -18.33 13.76
C ASN A 191 -11.08 -18.19 12.23
N PHE A 192 -11.32 -16.98 11.72
CA PHE A 192 -11.36 -16.67 10.29
C PHE A 192 -10.41 -15.50 9.99
N ILE A 193 -9.37 -15.72 9.18
CA ILE A 193 -8.49 -14.62 8.73
C ILE A 193 -8.40 -14.56 7.21
N ALA A 194 -8.56 -13.36 6.65
CA ALA A 194 -8.23 -13.06 5.27
C ALA A 194 -7.00 -12.15 5.16
N LEU A 195 -6.22 -12.33 4.10
CA LEU A 195 -5.14 -11.44 3.68
C LEU A 195 -5.45 -10.98 2.26
N ASP A 196 -5.57 -9.66 2.02
CA ASP A 196 -5.77 -9.11 0.67
C ASP A 196 -4.59 -8.21 0.26
N GLU A 197 -4.21 -8.30 -1.03
CA GLU A 197 -3.00 -7.71 -1.60
C GLU A 197 -1.74 -8.11 -0.78
N ALA A 198 -1.59 -9.42 -0.54
CA ALA A 198 -0.51 -10.02 0.23
C ALA A 198 0.89 -9.79 -0.39
N ASP A 199 0.97 -9.71 -1.72
CA ASP A 199 2.14 -9.26 -2.48
C ASP A 199 2.47 -7.79 -2.22
N GLN A 200 1.48 -6.90 -2.14
CA GLN A 200 1.69 -5.52 -1.73
C GLN A 200 2.14 -5.42 -0.26
N MET A 201 1.70 -6.33 0.63
CA MET A 201 2.27 -6.44 1.99
C MET A 201 3.74 -6.90 1.98
N ALA A 202 4.15 -7.72 1.01
CA ALA A 202 5.55 -8.10 0.80
C ALA A 202 6.38 -6.92 0.28
N ASP A 203 5.93 -6.24 -0.78
CA ASP A 203 6.57 -5.04 -1.36
C ASP A 203 6.64 -3.85 -0.37
N MET A 204 5.85 -3.87 0.71
CA MET A 204 5.89 -2.88 1.81
C MET A 204 6.67 -3.38 3.05
N GLY A 205 7.23 -4.59 3.01
CA GLY A 205 8.05 -5.14 4.09
C GLY A 205 7.29 -5.58 5.34
N PHE A 206 5.97 -5.77 5.28
CA PHE A 206 5.14 -6.16 6.44
C PHE A 206 5.16 -7.67 6.76
N MET A 207 5.89 -8.48 5.98
CA MET A 207 5.97 -9.94 6.15
C MET A 207 6.42 -10.43 7.55
N PRO A 208 7.26 -9.72 8.31
CA PRO A 208 7.51 -10.05 9.72
C PRO A 208 6.28 -9.84 10.60
N GLN A 209 5.60 -8.70 10.49
CA GLN A 209 4.43 -8.34 11.31
C GLN A 209 3.21 -9.18 10.95
N VAL A 210 2.98 -9.49 9.67
CA VAL A 210 1.92 -10.40 9.22
C VAL A 210 2.09 -11.77 9.85
N ARG A 211 3.32 -12.28 9.96
CA ARG A 211 3.61 -13.56 10.63
C ARG A 211 3.42 -13.48 12.14
N GLU A 212 3.97 -12.45 12.81
CA GLU A 212 3.74 -12.17 14.23
C GLU A 212 2.23 -12.14 14.58
N ILE A 213 1.41 -11.56 13.70
CA ILE A 213 -0.05 -11.51 13.86
C ILE A 213 -0.70 -12.88 13.65
N MET A 214 -0.29 -13.64 12.65
CA MET A 214 -0.86 -14.95 12.32
C MET A 214 -0.47 -16.01 13.36
N ASP A 215 0.76 -15.97 13.90
CA ASP A 215 1.24 -16.85 14.97
C ASP A 215 0.47 -16.65 16.30
N LEU A 216 -0.26 -15.54 16.44
CA LEU A 216 -1.14 -15.23 17.59
C LEU A 216 -2.61 -15.67 17.39
N THR A 217 -2.93 -16.33 16.28
CA THR A 217 -4.28 -16.81 15.94
C THR A 217 -4.39 -18.34 16.12
N PRO A 218 -5.59 -18.90 16.39
CA PRO A 218 -5.76 -20.36 16.51
C PRO A 218 -5.30 -21.12 15.25
N PRO A 219 -4.45 -22.16 15.38
CA PRO A 219 -3.81 -22.83 14.24
C PRO A 219 -4.75 -23.67 13.39
N GLY A 220 -5.92 -24.05 13.93
CA GLY A 220 -7.00 -24.73 13.18
C GLY A 220 -8.09 -23.79 12.67
N GLY A 221 -7.85 -22.48 12.64
CA GLY A 221 -8.77 -21.52 12.06
C GLY A 221 -8.60 -21.42 10.54
N GLN A 222 -9.67 -21.09 9.83
CA GLN A 222 -9.69 -20.95 8.37
C GLN A 222 -8.89 -19.72 7.89
N ARG A 223 -8.23 -19.84 6.75
CA ARG A 223 -7.39 -18.82 6.11
C ARG A 223 -7.74 -18.60 4.63
N LEU A 224 -7.93 -17.33 4.26
CA LEU A 224 -8.25 -16.90 2.90
C LEU A 224 -7.15 -15.94 2.42
N LEU A 225 -6.30 -16.33 1.46
CA LEU A 225 -5.22 -15.49 0.94
C LEU A 225 -5.52 -15.04 -0.48
N PHE A 226 -5.56 -13.73 -0.69
CA PHE A 226 -5.84 -13.08 -1.96
C PHE A 226 -4.63 -12.22 -2.39
N SER A 227 -4.10 -12.53 -3.58
CA SER A 227 -2.87 -11.92 -4.10
C SER A 227 -2.91 -11.89 -5.63
N ALA A 228 -2.26 -10.91 -6.27
CA ALA A 228 -2.10 -10.93 -7.73
C ALA A 228 -0.91 -11.81 -8.14
N THR A 229 0.09 -11.97 -7.25
CA THR A 229 1.31 -12.75 -7.46
C THR A 229 1.61 -13.67 -6.28
N LEU A 230 2.33 -14.78 -6.54
CA LEU A 230 2.80 -15.74 -5.53
C LEU A 230 4.33 -15.88 -5.56
N ASP A 231 5.02 -14.74 -5.50
CA ASP A 231 6.48 -14.72 -5.38
C ASP A 231 6.96 -15.18 -3.99
N GLY A 232 8.28 -15.19 -3.79
CA GLY A 232 8.92 -15.97 -2.72
C GLY A 232 8.42 -15.68 -1.30
N ASP A 233 7.96 -14.47 -1.00
CA ASP A 233 7.50 -14.08 0.33
C ASP A 233 6.03 -14.47 0.57
N VAL A 234 5.16 -14.28 -0.44
CA VAL A 234 3.76 -14.72 -0.38
C VAL A 234 3.67 -16.26 -0.38
N ASN A 235 4.51 -16.93 -1.18
CA ASN A 235 4.59 -18.39 -1.26
C ASN A 235 4.99 -19.01 0.09
N ARG A 236 5.84 -18.33 0.89
CA ARG A 236 6.13 -18.76 2.27
C ARG A 236 4.95 -18.59 3.22
N LEU A 237 4.11 -17.56 3.09
CA LEU A 237 2.86 -17.48 3.87
C LEU A 237 1.91 -18.63 3.53
N VAL A 238 1.68 -18.90 2.24
CA VAL A 238 0.80 -20.00 1.79
C VAL A 238 1.23 -21.32 2.43
N ARG A 239 2.51 -21.67 2.35
CA ARG A 239 3.06 -22.93 2.91
C ARG A 239 3.10 -23.00 4.43
N GLN A 240 3.11 -21.86 5.13
CA GLN A 240 3.22 -21.82 6.59
C GLN A 240 1.85 -21.78 7.29
N TYR A 241 0.83 -21.21 6.65
CA TYR A 241 -0.44 -20.89 7.34
C TYR A 241 -1.71 -21.45 6.70
N LEU A 242 -1.71 -21.90 5.45
CA LEU A 242 -2.91 -22.45 4.81
C LEU A 242 -2.83 -23.98 4.77
N SER A 243 -3.92 -24.64 5.15
CA SER A 243 -4.07 -26.10 5.18
C SER A 243 -4.93 -26.58 4.00
N ASP A 244 -4.31 -27.32 3.08
CA ASP A 244 -4.91 -27.83 1.83
C ASP A 244 -5.66 -26.83 0.90
N PRO A 245 -5.05 -25.67 0.56
CA PRO A 245 -5.11 -25.04 -0.77
C PRO A 245 -6.27 -25.24 -1.75
N VAL A 246 -7.47 -24.66 -1.57
CA VAL A 246 -8.30 -24.40 -2.76
C VAL A 246 -7.69 -23.25 -3.55
N THR A 247 -6.97 -23.57 -4.63
CA THR A 247 -6.37 -22.54 -5.49
C THR A 247 -7.34 -22.16 -6.59
N HIS A 248 -7.94 -20.98 -6.47
CA HIS A 248 -8.83 -20.40 -7.48
C HIS A 248 -8.09 -19.31 -8.24
N SER A 249 -7.86 -19.54 -9.53
CA SER A 249 -7.12 -18.61 -10.39
C SER A 249 -8.02 -18.09 -11.50
N VAL A 250 -8.70 -16.98 -11.24
CA VAL A 250 -9.38 -16.25 -12.31
C VAL A 250 -8.29 -15.58 -13.14
N ALA A 251 -8.12 -16.04 -14.38
CA ALA A 251 -7.25 -15.40 -15.34
C ALA A 251 -7.54 -13.89 -15.38
N PRO A 252 -6.53 -13.01 -15.49
CA PRO A 252 -6.81 -11.60 -15.70
C PRO A 252 -7.75 -11.50 -16.90
N SER A 253 -8.86 -10.79 -16.76
CA SER A 253 -9.69 -10.43 -17.91
C SER A 253 -8.76 -9.83 -18.93
N THR A 254 -8.52 -10.49 -20.06
CA THR A 254 -7.41 -10.16 -20.97
C THR A 254 -7.49 -8.73 -21.49
N ALA A 255 -8.70 -8.16 -21.42
CA ALA A 255 -8.98 -6.74 -21.30
C ALA A 255 -7.91 -5.91 -20.54
N SER A 256 -7.59 -6.14 -19.26
CA SER A 256 -6.89 -5.15 -18.43
C SER A 256 -5.47 -4.74 -18.88
N VAL A 257 -4.82 -5.50 -19.77
CA VAL A 257 -3.55 -5.10 -20.44
C VAL A 257 -3.75 -4.84 -21.94
N THR A 258 -4.88 -5.22 -22.53
CA THR A 258 -5.23 -4.93 -23.94
C THR A 258 -6.15 -3.72 -24.13
N THR A 259 -6.78 -3.22 -23.06
CA THR A 259 -7.55 -1.97 -22.99
C THR A 259 -6.72 -0.80 -22.48
N MET A 260 -5.41 -1.01 -22.24
CA MET A 260 -4.46 0.03 -21.89
C MET A 260 -3.58 0.42 -23.09
N ASP A 261 -3.70 1.67 -23.55
CA ASP A 261 -2.80 2.24 -24.55
C ASP A 261 -1.53 2.77 -23.86
N HIS A 262 -0.41 2.09 -24.11
CA HIS A 262 0.87 2.39 -23.46
C HIS A 262 1.78 3.21 -24.37
N HIS A 263 2.24 4.38 -23.89
CA HIS A 263 3.12 5.28 -24.65
C HIS A 263 4.36 5.71 -23.86
N VAL A 264 5.48 5.87 -24.56
CA VAL A 264 6.76 6.38 -24.05
C VAL A 264 7.12 7.65 -24.81
N LEU A 265 6.79 8.80 -24.21
CA LEU A 265 7.04 10.12 -24.78
C LEU A 265 8.49 10.54 -24.52
N GLN A 266 9.28 10.63 -25.58
CA GLN A 266 10.65 11.14 -25.57
C GLN A 266 10.62 12.67 -25.64
N VAL A 267 11.16 13.33 -24.62
CA VAL A 267 11.20 14.80 -24.48
C VAL A 267 12.62 15.28 -24.19
N SER A 268 12.93 16.54 -24.52
CA SER A 268 14.17 17.16 -24.03
C SER A 268 14.04 17.54 -22.54
N HIS A 269 15.16 17.85 -21.89
CA HIS A 269 15.16 18.33 -20.51
C HIS A 269 14.50 19.71 -20.35
N GLN A 270 14.45 20.51 -21.42
CA GLN A 270 13.79 21.82 -21.45
C GLN A 270 12.27 21.60 -21.60
N ASP A 271 11.86 20.91 -22.65
CA ASP A 271 10.45 20.63 -22.99
C ASP A 271 9.69 19.87 -21.89
N LYS A 272 10.39 19.03 -21.11
CA LYS A 272 9.76 18.07 -20.18
C LYS A 272 8.76 18.71 -19.22
N GLN A 273 9.07 19.89 -18.66
CA GLN A 273 8.17 20.51 -17.67
C GLN A 273 6.86 20.95 -18.32
N ASP A 274 6.94 21.56 -19.50
CA ASP A 274 5.77 22.19 -20.13
C ASP A 274 4.92 21.13 -20.83
N VAL A 275 5.53 20.07 -21.37
CA VAL A 275 4.82 18.83 -21.74
C VAL A 275 4.03 18.27 -20.56
N ILE A 276 4.59 18.19 -19.35
CA ILE A 276 3.86 17.71 -18.16
C ILE A 276 2.72 18.67 -17.78
N THR A 277 2.93 19.98 -17.85
CA THR A 277 1.89 20.98 -17.59
C THR A 277 0.73 20.86 -18.59
N HIS A 278 1.02 20.71 -19.89
CA HIS A 278 0.00 20.60 -20.93
C HIS A 278 -0.78 19.30 -20.82
N ILE A 279 -0.12 18.18 -20.46
CA ILE A 279 -0.80 16.92 -20.11
C ILE A 279 -1.65 17.10 -18.84
N GLY A 280 -1.22 17.90 -17.87
CA GLY A 280 -2.01 18.20 -16.67
C GLY A 280 -3.25 19.04 -16.95
N ALA A 281 -3.19 19.96 -17.91
CA ALA A 281 -4.29 20.84 -18.28
C ALA A 281 -5.49 20.14 -18.95
N ARG A 282 -5.31 18.88 -19.40
CA ARG A 282 -6.30 18.07 -20.14
C ARG A 282 -7.64 17.91 -19.44
N GLU A 283 -8.60 17.33 -20.15
CA GLU A 283 -9.88 16.90 -19.58
C GLU A 283 -9.83 15.46 -19.06
N GLY A 284 -10.58 15.19 -17.99
CA GLY A 284 -10.65 13.88 -17.33
C GLY A 284 -9.62 13.66 -16.23
N ARG A 285 -9.96 12.75 -15.29
CA ARG A 285 -9.12 12.42 -14.12
C ARG A 285 -7.76 11.86 -14.57
N THR A 286 -6.70 12.37 -13.96
CA THR A 286 -5.30 12.08 -14.31
C THR A 286 -4.45 11.88 -13.05
N ILE A 287 -3.69 10.77 -12.95
CA ILE A 287 -2.71 10.57 -11.87
C ILE A 287 -1.28 10.74 -12.41
N MET A 288 -0.49 11.62 -11.76
CA MET A 288 0.91 11.86 -12.08
C MET A 288 1.83 11.21 -11.03
N PHE A 289 2.60 10.21 -11.43
CA PHE A 289 3.56 9.51 -10.56
C PHE A 289 4.94 10.15 -10.58
N VAL A 290 5.43 10.53 -9.40
CA VAL A 290 6.71 11.21 -9.18
C VAL A 290 7.48 10.53 -8.04
N ARG A 291 8.81 10.42 -8.12
CA ARG A 291 9.61 9.52 -7.27
C ARG A 291 9.70 9.95 -5.81
N THR A 292 9.60 11.23 -5.49
CA THR A 292 9.83 11.74 -4.11
C THR A 292 8.72 12.68 -3.64
N LYS A 293 8.45 12.68 -2.33
CA LYS A 293 7.47 13.57 -1.69
C LYS A 293 7.69 15.06 -2.02
N HIS A 294 8.95 15.49 -2.05
CA HIS A 294 9.33 16.87 -2.35
C HIS A 294 9.11 17.24 -3.82
N HIS A 295 9.17 16.26 -4.73
CA HIS A 295 8.86 16.50 -6.14
C HIS A 295 7.34 16.50 -6.38
N VAL A 296 6.58 15.69 -5.63
CA VAL A 296 5.12 15.71 -5.62
C VAL A 296 4.58 17.08 -5.18
N ASP A 297 5.08 17.63 -4.08
CA ASP A 297 4.68 18.96 -3.61
C ASP A 297 5.00 20.06 -4.65
N ARG A 298 6.26 20.15 -5.11
CA ARG A 298 6.68 21.18 -6.08
C ARG A 298 5.97 21.08 -7.43
N LEU A 299 5.65 19.86 -7.90
CA LEU A 299 4.94 19.70 -9.18
C LEU A 299 3.46 20.10 -9.04
N ALA A 300 2.78 19.71 -7.96
CA ALA A 300 1.40 20.16 -7.73
C ALA A 300 1.32 21.69 -7.54
N GLU A 301 2.35 22.29 -6.95
CA GLU A 301 2.50 23.75 -6.83
C GLU A 301 2.68 24.42 -8.20
N ARG A 302 3.70 24.03 -9.00
CA ARG A 302 3.90 24.55 -10.37
C ARG A 302 2.68 24.37 -11.26
N LEU A 303 2.00 23.22 -11.20
CA LEU A 303 0.78 22.98 -11.96
C LEU A 303 -0.29 24.02 -11.60
N ARG A 304 -0.53 24.25 -10.31
CA ARG A 304 -1.48 25.28 -9.86
C ARG A 304 -1.05 26.69 -10.25
N GLU A 305 0.24 27.04 -10.15
CA GLU A 305 0.78 28.33 -10.62
C GLU A 305 0.56 28.57 -12.11
N GLN A 306 0.45 27.52 -12.92
CA GLN A 306 0.20 27.62 -14.37
C GLN A 306 -1.29 27.51 -14.74
N GLY A 307 -2.19 27.34 -13.78
CA GLY A 307 -3.63 27.21 -14.04
C GLY A 307 -4.20 25.79 -14.05
N VAL A 308 -3.37 24.78 -13.77
CA VAL A 308 -3.81 23.38 -13.67
C VAL A 308 -4.19 23.05 -12.23
N ASN A 309 -5.47 22.76 -11.96
CA ASN A 309 -5.89 22.37 -10.62
C ASN A 309 -5.37 20.97 -10.24
N ALA A 310 -4.31 20.94 -9.44
CA ALA A 310 -3.59 19.74 -9.03
C ALA A 310 -3.38 19.65 -7.52
N ALA A 311 -3.57 18.46 -6.96
CA ALA A 311 -3.33 18.16 -5.54
C ALA A 311 -2.17 17.18 -5.32
N ALA A 312 -1.43 17.37 -4.23
CA ALA A 312 -0.28 16.55 -3.83
C ALA A 312 -0.67 15.45 -2.82
N LEU A 313 -0.31 14.19 -3.11
CA LEU A 313 -0.56 13.04 -2.25
C LEU A 313 0.71 12.20 -2.02
N HIS A 314 1.27 12.33 -0.82
CA HIS A 314 2.45 11.59 -0.37
C HIS A 314 2.30 11.18 1.11
N GLY A 315 3.21 10.35 1.62
CA GLY A 315 3.21 9.89 3.01
C GLY A 315 3.45 10.98 4.07
N GLY A 316 3.73 12.22 3.66
CA GLY A 316 3.88 13.38 4.56
C GLY A 316 2.60 14.20 4.75
N LYS A 317 1.54 13.97 3.97
CA LYS A 317 0.23 14.61 4.19
C LYS A 317 -0.45 14.01 5.41
N THR A 318 -1.03 14.84 6.28
CA THR A 318 -1.85 14.37 7.40
C THR A 318 -3.09 13.61 6.90
N GLN A 319 -3.67 12.73 7.73
CA GLN A 319 -4.81 11.92 7.28
C GLN A 319 -6.05 12.75 6.90
N GLY A 320 -6.25 13.91 7.55
CA GLY A 320 -7.31 14.85 7.14
C GLY A 320 -7.05 15.51 5.78
N GLN A 321 -5.79 15.74 5.41
CA GLN A 321 -5.42 16.20 4.06
C GLN A 321 -5.58 15.07 3.04
N ARG A 322 -5.11 13.85 3.33
CA ARG A 322 -5.24 12.68 2.44
C ARG A 322 -6.69 12.40 2.07
N ASN A 323 -7.58 12.34 3.07
CA ASN A 323 -9.01 12.11 2.82
C ASN A 323 -9.65 13.25 2.01
N ARG A 324 -9.30 14.51 2.26
CA ARG A 324 -9.82 15.63 1.46
C ARG A 324 -9.35 15.55 0.01
N VAL A 325 -8.05 15.37 -0.22
CA VAL A 325 -7.46 15.26 -1.56
C VAL A 325 -8.07 14.10 -2.36
N LEU A 326 -8.30 12.95 -1.72
CA LEU A 326 -8.94 11.80 -2.36
C LEU A 326 -10.44 12.04 -2.64
N ALA A 327 -11.15 12.77 -1.77
CA ALA A 327 -12.54 13.16 -2.01
C ALA A 327 -12.65 14.17 -3.16
N ASP A 328 -11.91 15.29 -3.11
CA ASP A 328 -11.92 16.32 -4.16
C ASP A 328 -11.48 15.75 -5.53
N PHE A 329 -10.59 14.75 -5.56
CA PHE A 329 -10.21 14.02 -6.79
C PHE A 329 -11.31 13.06 -7.28
N LYS A 330 -11.97 12.32 -6.38
CA LYS A 330 -13.09 11.43 -6.73
C LYS A 330 -14.32 12.22 -7.21
N GLU A 331 -14.63 13.33 -6.56
CA GLU A 331 -15.67 14.30 -6.93
C GLU A 331 -15.34 15.04 -8.25
N GLY A 332 -14.12 14.90 -8.78
CA GLY A 332 -13.66 15.58 -10.00
C GLY A 332 -13.38 17.07 -9.82
N HIS A 333 -13.54 17.62 -8.62
CA HIS A 333 -13.19 19.01 -8.29
C HIS A 333 -11.72 19.32 -8.56
N THR A 334 -10.84 18.36 -8.31
CA THR A 334 -9.41 18.44 -8.66
C THR A 334 -9.07 17.33 -9.66
N PRO A 335 -8.91 17.62 -10.96
CA PRO A 335 -8.71 16.59 -11.99
C PRO A 335 -7.33 15.94 -11.98
N VAL A 336 -6.30 16.59 -11.41
CA VAL A 336 -4.92 16.08 -11.38
C VAL A 336 -4.48 15.71 -9.96
N LEU A 337 -4.06 14.45 -9.78
CA LEU A 337 -3.48 13.95 -8.53
C LEU A 337 -2.00 13.62 -8.73
N VAL A 338 -1.12 14.42 -8.13
CA VAL A 338 0.33 14.17 -8.13
C VAL A 338 0.68 13.30 -6.93
N ALA A 339 1.36 12.17 -7.14
CA ALA A 339 1.58 11.19 -6.08
C ALA A 339 2.91 10.42 -6.15
N THR A 340 3.35 9.92 -5.00
CA THR A 340 4.40 8.88 -4.88
C THR A 340 3.78 7.49 -4.83
N ASP A 341 4.47 6.47 -5.35
CA ASP A 341 4.02 5.06 -5.39
C ASP A 341 3.34 4.58 -4.08
N VAL A 342 4.07 4.63 -2.97
CA VAL A 342 3.60 4.21 -1.63
C VAL A 342 2.32 4.92 -1.17
N ALA A 343 2.08 6.13 -1.66
CA ALA A 343 0.94 6.95 -1.27
C ALA A 343 -0.30 6.78 -2.16
N ALA A 344 -0.13 6.17 -3.35
CA ALA A 344 -1.16 5.89 -4.35
C ALA A 344 -1.49 4.39 -4.52
N ARG A 345 -0.65 3.49 -3.96
CA ARG A 345 -1.08 2.14 -3.57
C ARG A 345 -2.34 2.24 -2.70
N GLY A 346 -3.29 1.31 -2.88
CA GLY A 346 -4.60 1.38 -2.24
C GLY A 346 -5.58 2.47 -2.75
N ILE A 347 -5.25 3.28 -3.77
CA ILE A 347 -6.28 4.16 -4.37
C ILE A 347 -7.29 3.33 -5.17
N HIS A 348 -8.57 3.49 -4.82
CA HIS A 348 -9.73 3.13 -5.63
C HIS A 348 -10.53 4.39 -5.94
N VAL A 349 -10.27 4.95 -7.12
CA VAL A 349 -11.04 6.02 -7.74
C VAL A 349 -11.25 5.60 -9.18
N ASP A 350 -12.46 5.79 -9.65
CA ASP A 350 -12.94 5.28 -10.93
C ASP A 350 -12.76 6.34 -12.02
N ASP A 351 -12.81 5.94 -13.29
CA ASP A 351 -12.62 6.80 -14.46
C ASP A 351 -11.29 7.60 -14.49
N ILE A 352 -10.21 7.07 -13.91
CA ILE A 352 -8.86 7.60 -14.11
C ILE A 352 -8.46 7.36 -15.57
N SER A 353 -8.79 8.31 -16.44
CA SER A 353 -8.58 8.22 -17.89
C SER A 353 -7.11 8.22 -18.33
N LEU A 354 -6.20 8.81 -17.54
CA LEU A 354 -4.77 8.86 -17.84
C LEU A 354 -3.91 8.59 -16.60
N VAL A 355 -2.90 7.73 -16.75
CA VAL A 355 -1.77 7.58 -15.82
C VAL A 355 -0.51 8.14 -16.47
N LEU A 356 0.14 9.09 -15.81
CA LEU A 356 1.37 9.75 -16.26
C LEU A 356 2.55 9.40 -15.34
N HIS A 357 3.52 8.65 -15.82
CA HIS A 357 4.81 8.48 -15.15
C HIS A 357 5.71 9.68 -15.48
N VAL A 358 5.65 10.71 -14.65
CA VAL A 358 6.52 11.90 -14.72
C VAL A 358 7.98 11.50 -14.43
N ASP A 359 8.17 10.73 -13.37
CA ASP A 359 9.39 9.93 -13.17
C ASP A 359 9.09 8.48 -13.59
N PRO A 360 9.92 7.82 -14.42
CA PRO A 360 9.81 6.39 -14.65
C PRO A 360 9.84 5.59 -13.34
N ALA A 361 9.10 4.48 -13.31
CA ALA A 361 9.02 3.56 -12.19
C ALA A 361 10.40 2.98 -11.83
N ALA A 362 10.51 2.39 -10.63
CA ALA A 362 11.75 1.70 -10.23
C ALA A 362 11.97 0.42 -11.06
N ASP A 363 10.91 -0.34 -11.28
CA ASP A 363 10.93 -1.56 -12.08
C ASP A 363 9.55 -1.88 -12.72
N HIS A 364 9.46 -3.05 -13.37
CA HIS A 364 8.27 -3.55 -14.06
C HIS A 364 7.02 -3.81 -13.18
N LYS A 365 7.17 -4.24 -11.92
CA LYS A 365 6.06 -4.41 -10.97
C LYS A 365 5.43 -3.06 -10.68
N ASP A 366 6.25 -2.07 -10.28
CA ASP A 366 5.77 -0.72 -10.02
C ASP A 366 5.16 -0.08 -11.29
N TYR A 367 5.70 -0.33 -12.48
CA TYR A 367 5.08 0.09 -13.73
C TYR A 367 3.63 -0.46 -13.85
N LEU A 368 3.41 -1.75 -13.61
CA LEU A 368 2.09 -2.37 -13.65
C LEU A 368 1.18 -1.90 -12.50
N HIS A 369 1.70 -1.69 -11.30
CA HIS A 369 0.95 -1.17 -10.15
C HIS A 369 0.46 0.28 -10.32
N ARG A 370 1.17 1.07 -11.13
CA ARG A 370 0.77 2.41 -11.59
C ARG A 370 -0.22 2.33 -12.75
N ALA A 371 0.07 1.51 -13.78
CA ALA A 371 -0.82 1.30 -14.93
C ALA A 371 -2.22 0.84 -14.47
N GLY A 372 -2.29 -0.11 -13.55
CA GLY A 372 -3.52 -0.58 -12.89
C GLY A 372 -4.27 0.45 -12.02
N ARG A 373 -3.97 1.74 -12.12
CA ARG A 373 -4.86 2.83 -11.67
C ARG A 373 -5.86 3.24 -12.75
N THR A 374 -5.57 3.04 -14.05
CA THR A 374 -6.53 3.22 -15.16
C THR A 374 -7.18 1.88 -15.57
N ALA A 375 -8.02 1.89 -16.61
CA ALA A 375 -8.71 0.75 -17.21
C ALA A 375 -9.44 -0.19 -16.22
N ARG A 376 -10.06 0.39 -15.18
CA ARG A 376 -10.90 -0.34 -14.22
C ARG A 376 -12.33 -0.49 -14.76
N ALA A 377 -13.05 -1.50 -14.25
CA ALA A 377 -14.42 -1.82 -14.65
C ALA A 377 -14.64 -2.03 -16.18
N GLY A 378 -13.58 -2.38 -16.93
CA GLY A 378 -13.66 -2.65 -18.38
C GLY A 378 -13.53 -1.43 -19.29
N ALA A 379 -13.34 -0.22 -18.75
CA ALA A 379 -13.03 0.96 -19.55
C ALA A 379 -11.64 0.87 -20.20
N SER A 380 -11.43 1.60 -21.31
CA SER A 380 -10.10 1.85 -21.85
C SER A 380 -9.34 2.88 -21.01
N GLY A 381 -8.00 2.86 -21.08
CA GLY A 381 -7.14 3.73 -20.29
C GLY A 381 -5.82 4.03 -20.98
N VAL A 382 -5.26 5.21 -20.75
CA VAL A 382 -3.96 5.60 -21.34
C VAL A 382 -2.87 5.61 -20.27
N VAL A 383 -1.69 5.06 -20.59
CA VAL A 383 -0.53 4.98 -19.68
C VAL A 383 0.70 5.56 -20.36
N VAL A 384 1.07 6.78 -19.97
CA VAL A 384 2.18 7.55 -20.55
C VAL A 384 3.40 7.53 -19.64
N THR A 385 4.58 7.31 -20.20
CA THR A 385 5.87 7.48 -19.48
C THR A 385 6.73 8.53 -20.16
N VAL A 386 7.07 9.60 -19.42
CA VAL A 386 7.84 10.75 -19.94
C VAL A 386 9.33 10.53 -19.72
N VAL A 387 10.08 10.27 -20.80
CA VAL A 387 11.51 9.92 -20.76
C VAL A 387 12.38 10.97 -21.41
N THR A 388 13.53 11.22 -20.80
CA THR A 388 14.65 11.92 -21.43
C THR A 388 15.56 10.92 -22.16
N ASN A 389 16.44 11.40 -23.05
CA ASN A 389 17.22 10.56 -23.97
C ASN A 389 18.09 9.50 -23.25
N ASP A 390 18.63 9.82 -22.07
CA ASP A 390 19.37 8.93 -21.19
C ASP A 390 18.49 7.77 -20.63
N GLN A 391 17.23 8.06 -20.33
CA GLN A 391 16.30 7.13 -19.68
C GLN A 391 15.71 6.10 -20.66
N ARG A 392 15.73 6.36 -21.97
CA ARG A 392 15.09 5.53 -23.01
C ARG A 392 15.49 4.05 -22.94
N ARG A 393 16.78 3.74 -22.75
CA ARG A 393 17.28 2.34 -22.64
C ARG A 393 16.89 1.63 -21.33
N MET A 394 16.65 2.39 -20.26
CA MET A 394 16.14 1.86 -19.00
C MET A 394 14.65 1.53 -19.13
N VAL A 395 13.86 2.47 -19.64
CA VAL A 395 12.40 2.33 -19.75
C VAL A 395 11.99 1.28 -20.79
N LYS A 396 12.70 1.13 -21.92
CA LYS A 396 12.41 0.00 -22.83
C LYS A 396 12.55 -1.35 -22.12
N ARG A 397 13.67 -1.58 -21.40
CA ARG A 397 13.86 -2.84 -20.64
C ARG A 397 12.86 -3.05 -19.51
N MET A 398 12.25 -1.97 -18.99
CA MET A 398 11.19 -2.03 -18.00
C MET A 398 9.85 -2.44 -18.62
N THR A 399 9.46 -1.82 -19.74
CA THR A 399 8.22 -2.15 -20.49
C THR A 399 8.28 -3.54 -21.11
N ASP A 400 9.43 -3.92 -21.69
CA ASP A 400 9.72 -5.27 -22.17
C ASP A 400 9.48 -6.32 -21.08
N ARG A 401 9.97 -6.08 -19.85
CA ARG A 401 9.79 -6.97 -18.68
C ARG A 401 8.37 -6.93 -18.11
N ALA A 402 7.63 -5.84 -18.29
CA ALA A 402 6.23 -5.75 -17.89
C ALA A 402 5.29 -6.50 -18.86
N GLY A 403 5.80 -7.05 -19.97
CA GLY A 403 5.00 -7.66 -21.03
C GLY A 403 4.27 -6.63 -21.92
N VAL A 404 4.63 -5.34 -21.81
CA VAL A 404 3.87 -4.22 -22.35
C VAL A 404 4.49 -3.72 -23.66
N ARG A 405 3.69 -3.69 -24.73
CA ARG A 405 4.05 -3.03 -26.00
C ARG A 405 3.76 -1.54 -25.91
N ALA A 406 4.75 -0.75 -25.48
CA ALA A 406 4.61 0.70 -25.47
C ALA A 406 5.08 1.34 -26.79
N GLU A 407 4.22 2.11 -27.46
CA GLU A 407 4.61 2.96 -28.59
C GLU A 407 5.57 4.06 -28.09
N SER A 408 6.60 4.44 -28.84
CA SER A 408 7.49 5.52 -28.42
C SER A 408 7.59 6.64 -29.46
N THR A 409 7.14 7.81 -29.04
CA THR A 409 6.96 9.01 -29.85
C THR A 409 7.84 10.12 -29.29
N MET A 410 8.50 10.91 -30.14
CA MET A 410 9.17 12.13 -29.71
C MET A 410 8.17 13.28 -29.74
N VAL A 411 8.12 14.11 -28.69
CA VAL A 411 7.16 15.21 -28.58
C VAL A 411 7.74 16.46 -27.91
N ARG A 412 7.15 17.61 -28.25
CA ARG A 412 7.34 18.95 -27.69
C ARG A 412 5.99 19.55 -27.25
N PRO A 413 5.98 20.65 -26.49
CA PRO A 413 4.75 21.37 -26.19
C PRO A 413 4.11 21.86 -27.50
N GLY A 414 2.82 21.55 -27.69
CA GLY A 414 2.06 21.95 -28.89
C GLY A 414 2.06 20.95 -30.06
N ASP A 415 2.84 19.86 -30.02
CA ASP A 415 2.81 18.85 -31.08
C ASP A 415 1.45 18.12 -31.15
N ASP A 416 0.89 17.95 -32.36
CA ASP A 416 -0.36 17.18 -32.59
C ASP A 416 -0.30 15.77 -31.98
N ALA A 417 0.88 15.15 -31.99
CA ALA A 417 1.09 13.83 -31.40
C ALA A 417 0.92 13.84 -29.86
N LEU A 418 1.30 14.92 -29.18
CA LEU A 418 1.09 15.08 -27.74
C LEU A 418 -0.42 15.19 -27.44
N THR A 419 -1.11 16.05 -28.18
CA THR A 419 -2.56 16.26 -28.04
C THR A 419 -3.34 14.98 -28.38
N ARG A 420 -3.00 14.27 -29.46
CA ARG A 420 -3.62 13.00 -29.87
C ARG A 420 -3.44 11.88 -28.84
N ILE A 421 -2.24 11.72 -28.28
CA ILE A 421 -1.93 10.64 -27.34
C ILE A 421 -2.49 10.92 -25.94
N THR A 422 -2.56 12.19 -25.53
CA THR A 422 -2.81 12.55 -24.12
C THR A 422 -4.02 13.43 -23.86
N GLY A 423 -4.63 14.05 -24.89
CA GLY A 423 -5.61 15.13 -24.71
C GLY A 423 -5.02 16.40 -24.09
N ALA A 424 -3.69 16.57 -24.14
CA ALA A 424 -3.01 17.76 -23.65
C ALA A 424 -3.50 19.03 -24.35
N ARG A 425 -3.55 20.13 -23.60
CA ARG A 425 -3.86 21.47 -24.10
C ARG A 425 -2.99 22.50 -23.39
N GLU A 426 -2.97 23.72 -23.90
CA GLU A 426 -2.37 24.85 -23.20
C GLU A 426 -3.10 25.09 -21.85
N PRO A 427 -2.38 25.32 -20.73
CA PRO A 427 -3.01 25.62 -19.44
C PRO A 427 -3.55 27.05 -19.41
N SER A 428 -4.44 27.38 -18.47
CA SER A 428 -5.09 28.71 -18.47
C SER A 428 -4.18 29.89 -18.08
N GLY A 429 -3.00 29.64 -17.50
CA GLY A 429 -2.09 30.68 -17.02
C GLY A 429 -2.52 31.41 -15.74
N GLU A 430 -3.80 31.30 -15.34
CA GLU A 430 -4.36 31.91 -14.13
C GLU A 430 -4.12 31.04 -12.88
N PRO A 431 -3.35 31.48 -11.86
CA PRO A 431 -2.97 30.63 -10.72
C PRO A 431 -4.15 30.07 -9.91
N VAL A 432 -4.24 28.73 -9.81
CA VAL A 432 -5.26 28.04 -9.02
C VAL A 432 -4.92 28.09 -7.53
N ILE A 433 -5.59 29.00 -6.82
CA ILE A 433 -5.57 29.04 -5.35
C ILE A 433 -6.35 27.84 -4.80
N GLU A 434 -5.71 27.01 -3.97
CA GLU A 434 -6.43 25.97 -3.19
C GLU A 434 -7.50 26.65 -2.32
N ARG A 435 -8.77 26.56 -2.73
CA ARG A 435 -9.91 26.98 -1.89
C ARG A 435 -9.96 26.06 -0.69
N ARG A 436 -9.31 26.48 0.40
CA ARG A 436 -9.36 25.84 1.72
C ARG A 436 -10.80 25.88 2.24
N ARG A 437 -11.63 24.90 1.80
CA ARG A 437 -12.97 24.60 2.33
C ARG A 437 -12.87 24.62 3.86
N GLU A 438 -13.31 25.70 4.51
CA GLU A 438 -13.39 25.73 5.97
C GLU A 438 -14.35 24.61 6.37
N SER A 439 -13.89 23.70 7.22
CA SER A 439 -14.78 22.72 7.84
C SER A 439 -15.93 23.50 8.49
N PRO A 440 -17.21 23.22 8.16
CA PRO A 440 -18.32 23.98 8.71
C PRO A 440 -18.20 24.04 10.24
N ARG A 441 -18.00 25.24 10.79
CA ARG A 441 -17.94 25.43 12.23
C ARG A 441 -19.28 24.96 12.76
N ARG A 442 -19.30 23.85 13.51
CA ARG A 442 -20.54 23.31 14.10
C ARG A 442 -21.25 24.46 14.80
N GLY A 443 -22.47 24.75 14.37
CA GLY A 443 -23.28 25.82 14.95
C GLY A 443 -23.49 25.54 16.44
N GLY A 444 -22.73 26.23 17.27
CA GLY A 444 -22.92 26.21 18.72
C GLY A 444 -24.20 26.96 19.03
N GLY A 445 -25.31 26.23 19.18
CA GLY A 445 -26.59 26.78 19.61
C GLY A 445 -26.51 27.28 21.05
N GLY A 446 -26.01 28.50 21.23
CA GLY A 446 -26.04 29.24 22.50
C GLY A 446 -27.11 30.32 22.42
N GLY A 447 -28.23 30.12 23.12
CA GLY A 447 -29.30 31.11 23.21
C GLY A 447 -28.78 32.41 23.84
N GLY A 448 -29.14 33.55 23.25
CA GLY A 448 -28.62 34.85 23.68
C GLY A 448 -29.24 35.36 24.97
N PHE A 449 -28.40 35.88 25.87
CA PHE A 449 -28.80 36.85 26.89
C PHE A 449 -27.95 38.11 26.76
N ARG A 450 -28.51 39.15 26.13
CA ARG A 450 -27.94 40.51 26.20
C ARG A 450 -28.38 41.16 27.52
N GLY A 451 -27.58 40.96 28.56
CA GLY A 451 -27.69 41.72 29.81
C GLY A 451 -26.91 43.04 29.70
N ASP A 452 -27.55 44.08 29.18
CA ASP A 452 -26.95 45.42 29.11
C ASP A 452 -26.95 46.08 30.51
N ARG A 453 -25.79 46.62 30.92
CA ARG A 453 -25.66 47.87 31.71
C ARG A 453 -24.19 48.22 31.97
N GLY A 454 -23.67 49.20 31.23
CA GLY A 454 -22.71 50.14 31.80
C GLY A 454 -23.47 51.23 32.57
N SER A 455 -23.06 51.54 33.80
CA SER A 455 -23.69 52.63 34.57
C SER A 455 -22.63 53.47 35.27
N PHE A 456 -22.39 54.68 34.75
CA PHE A 456 -21.64 55.72 35.45
C PHE A 456 -22.52 56.40 36.50
N GLY A 457 -21.86 56.92 37.55
CA GLY A 457 -22.35 58.04 38.36
C GLY A 457 -23.07 57.70 39.67
N GLY A 458 -22.78 58.50 40.71
CA GLY A 458 -23.93 59.17 41.34
C GLY A 458 -24.14 59.17 42.85
N SER A 459 -23.18 58.77 43.69
CA SER A 459 -23.08 59.20 45.11
C SER A 459 -24.13 58.73 46.15
N SER A 460 -23.76 58.95 47.43
CA SER A 460 -24.61 59.24 48.60
C SER A 460 -25.25 58.09 49.40
N ARG A 461 -25.01 58.17 50.73
CA ARG A 461 -25.57 57.38 51.85
C ARG A 461 -25.16 55.89 51.87
N GLY A 462 -24.66 55.30 52.96
CA GLY A 462 -24.32 55.83 54.29
C GLY A 462 -25.03 55.04 55.40
N GLY A 463 -24.27 54.41 56.30
CA GLY A 463 -24.80 53.63 57.43
C GLY A 463 -23.78 52.66 58.03
N TYR A 464 -23.27 52.97 59.22
CA TYR A 464 -22.66 51.99 60.14
C TYR A 464 -23.82 51.12 60.75
N ARG A 465 -23.64 50.01 61.49
CA ARG A 465 -22.59 49.65 62.47
C ARG A 465 -22.81 48.21 62.99
N GLY A 466 -21.73 47.54 63.44
CA GLY A 466 -21.78 46.37 64.35
C GLY A 466 -21.97 44.98 63.71
N GLY A 467 -21.48 43.89 64.33
CA GLY A 467 -20.60 43.81 65.51
C GLY A 467 -20.45 42.39 66.09
N SER A 468 -19.34 42.15 66.83
CA SER A 468 -18.96 40.89 67.51
C SER A 468 -18.54 39.72 66.59
N GLY A 469 -17.52 38.90 66.92
CA GLY A 469 -16.54 39.03 68.01
C GLY A 469 -15.61 37.81 68.18
N GLY A 470 -14.39 38.04 68.69
CA GLY A 470 -13.39 37.02 69.08
C GLY A 470 -12.55 36.41 67.93
N GLY A 471 -11.23 36.20 68.08
CA GLY A 471 -10.31 36.65 69.14
C GLY A 471 -8.94 35.94 69.12
N SER A 472 -7.83 36.69 69.21
CA SER A 472 -6.41 36.25 69.32
C SER A 472 -5.83 35.42 68.14
N SER A 473 -4.54 35.49 67.79
CA SER A 473 -3.41 36.31 68.30
C SER A 473 -2.32 36.58 67.22
N SER A 474 -1.50 37.62 67.49
CA SER A 474 -0.10 37.91 67.06
C SER A 474 0.71 36.88 66.24
N SER A 475 1.68 37.23 65.37
CA SER A 475 2.24 38.52 64.89
C SER A 475 3.21 38.23 63.71
N HIS A 476 3.42 39.11 62.71
CA HIS A 476 4.52 40.10 62.62
C HIS A 476 5.86 39.66 63.25
N ALA A 477 7.05 39.85 62.63
CA ALA A 477 7.47 40.58 61.42
C ALA A 477 8.70 39.86 60.76
N GLY A 478 9.25 40.23 59.60
CA GLY A 478 8.99 41.31 58.64
C GLY A 478 10.26 42.11 58.27
N SER A 479 10.20 42.94 57.20
CA SER A 479 11.29 43.80 56.69
C SER A 479 12.49 43.07 56.02
N GLY A 480 13.19 43.64 55.02
CA GLY A 480 12.88 44.84 54.22
C GLY A 480 14.12 45.48 53.55
N GLY A 481 13.92 46.13 52.39
CA GLY A 481 14.93 46.90 51.65
C GLY A 481 15.93 46.07 50.80
N GLY A 482 16.49 46.61 49.71
CA GLY A 482 16.18 47.87 49.02
C GLY A 482 17.29 48.37 48.09
N TYR A 483 16.93 48.91 46.91
CA TYR A 483 17.77 49.69 45.97
C TYR A 483 18.96 48.92 45.30
N ALA A 484 18.90 48.69 43.98
CA ALA A 484 19.41 49.56 42.89
C ALA A 484 20.94 49.44 42.64
N GLY A 485 21.43 49.27 41.41
CA GLY A 485 20.75 49.09 40.11
C GLY A 485 21.75 48.96 38.94
N ASP A 486 21.22 48.86 37.71
CA ASP A 486 21.87 49.18 36.43
C ASP A 486 23.12 48.36 35.98
N ARG A 487 22.94 47.36 35.08
CA ARG A 487 23.39 47.44 33.64
C ARG A 487 23.31 46.14 32.81
N ASP A 488 23.13 46.37 31.50
CA ASP A 488 23.53 45.60 30.32
C ASP A 488 23.12 44.11 30.06
N ARG A 489 22.64 43.91 28.83
CA ARG A 489 22.79 42.71 27.96
C ARG A 489 22.35 41.35 28.51
N GLY A 490 21.06 41.05 28.35
CA GLY A 490 20.56 39.67 28.39
C GLY A 490 21.04 38.85 27.19
N GLY A 491 21.63 37.68 27.44
CA GLY A 491 22.11 36.74 26.43
C GLY A 491 21.99 35.28 26.86
N ASP A 492 21.26 34.52 26.06
CA ASP A 492 21.19 33.05 25.99
C ASP A 492 20.63 32.21 27.17
N ARG A 493 20.47 30.91 26.90
CA ARG A 493 19.69 29.93 27.68
C ARG A 493 20.57 28.92 28.41
N GLY A 494 20.13 28.48 29.59
CA GLY A 494 20.67 27.31 30.30
C GLY A 494 19.61 26.67 31.20
N GLY A 495 19.61 25.34 31.34
CA GLY A 495 18.56 24.64 32.08
C GLY A 495 18.61 23.10 32.03
N TYR A 496 19.76 22.51 32.34
CA TYR A 496 19.86 21.08 32.68
C TYR A 496 19.71 20.88 34.19
N ASN A 497 19.36 19.66 34.65
CA ASN A 497 19.44 19.29 36.06
C ASN A 497 20.05 17.88 36.27
N GLN A 498 20.44 17.62 37.52
CA GLN A 498 21.19 16.48 38.09
C GLN A 498 20.38 15.16 38.09
N GLY A 499 20.88 13.97 38.47
CA GLY A 499 22.18 13.51 39.03
C GLY A 499 22.31 11.97 38.82
N SER A 500 23.18 11.15 39.45
CA SER A 500 23.96 11.27 40.70
C SER A 500 25.14 10.26 40.77
N HIS A 501 25.92 10.24 41.87
CA HIS A 501 27.10 9.39 42.16
C HIS A 501 26.77 7.93 42.63
N GLU A 502 27.66 6.98 43.02
CA GLU A 502 29.14 6.80 43.14
C GLU A 502 29.47 5.26 42.97
N GLY A 503 30.69 4.68 42.85
CA GLY A 503 32.09 5.12 42.63
C GLY A 503 33.13 4.39 43.55
N ARG A 504 34.44 4.48 43.21
CA ARG A 504 35.62 3.73 43.79
C ARG A 504 35.57 2.18 43.58
N SER A 505 36.66 1.38 43.54
CA SER A 505 38.12 1.50 43.27
C SER A 505 38.73 0.07 43.27
N GLY A 506 39.85 -0.32 42.62
CA GLY A 506 40.81 0.35 41.73
C GLY A 506 42.26 -0.18 41.95
N GLY A 507 42.91 -0.84 40.97
CA GLY A 507 44.21 -1.51 41.19
C GLY A 507 44.95 -2.12 39.96
N PHE A 508 45.99 -1.41 39.51
CA PHE A 508 47.29 -1.86 38.93
C PHE A 508 47.47 -2.99 37.87
N SER A 509 48.11 -2.58 36.76
CA SER A 509 49.26 -3.21 36.08
C SER A 509 49.08 -4.28 34.98
N GLY A 510 50.03 -4.29 34.02
CA GLY A 510 50.13 -5.26 32.91
C GLY A 510 50.61 -4.63 31.58
N ARG A 511 51.92 -4.62 31.29
CA ARG A 511 52.49 -4.13 30.02
C ARG A 511 52.79 -5.29 29.06
N GLY A 512 52.62 -5.08 27.74
CA GLY A 512 53.14 -5.95 26.68
C GLY A 512 53.32 -5.18 25.37
N ARG A 513 54.42 -5.41 24.63
CA ARG A 513 54.78 -4.69 23.38
C ARG A 513 54.83 -5.63 22.17
N GLN A 514 54.56 -5.05 21.00
CA GLN A 514 55.06 -5.42 19.65
C GLN A 514 56.61 -5.59 19.61
N PRO A 515 57.30 -6.13 18.56
CA PRO A 515 56.93 -5.94 17.12
C PRO A 515 57.43 -6.99 16.06
N ARG A 516 57.21 -6.64 14.77
CA ARG A 516 57.99 -7.04 13.54
C ARG A 516 57.84 -8.51 13.05
N SER A 517 58.09 -8.86 11.76
CA SER A 517 58.32 -8.08 10.51
C SER A 517 58.33 -8.94 9.23
N GLY A 518 57.96 -8.33 8.07
CA GLY A 518 58.36 -8.77 6.71
C GLY A 518 57.43 -9.77 6.00
N GLY A 519 57.36 -9.82 4.65
CA GLY A 519 57.96 -8.92 3.64
C GLY A 519 57.87 -9.46 2.19
N GLY A 520 57.69 -8.56 1.20
CA GLY A 520 57.64 -8.89 -0.25
C GLY A 520 56.34 -9.54 -0.76
N GLY A 521 55.98 -9.50 -2.05
CA GLY A 521 56.56 -8.77 -3.19
C GLY A 521 56.51 -9.59 -4.51
N GLY A 522 55.93 -9.04 -5.59
CA GLY A 522 56.00 -9.68 -6.92
C GLY A 522 54.94 -9.21 -7.95
N TYR A 523 55.39 -8.60 -9.05
CA TYR A 523 54.59 -8.38 -10.27
C TYR A 523 54.89 -9.50 -11.29
N GLY A 524 53.90 -9.91 -12.11
CA GLY A 524 54.03 -11.12 -12.94
C GLY A 524 53.23 -11.18 -14.26
N ARG A 525 53.57 -10.30 -15.22
CA ARG A 525 53.31 -10.44 -16.68
C ARG A 525 54.47 -9.74 -17.39
N PRO A 526 55.00 -10.22 -18.54
CA PRO A 526 54.20 -10.71 -19.68
C PRO A 526 54.73 -11.99 -20.38
N SER A 527 54.06 -12.41 -21.45
CA SER A 527 54.62 -13.26 -22.51
C SER A 527 53.98 -12.89 -23.85
N ARG A 528 54.74 -13.00 -24.96
CA ARG A 528 54.35 -12.57 -26.32
C ARG A 528 54.69 -13.65 -27.36
N GLY A 529 53.78 -13.87 -28.30
CA GLY A 529 54.05 -14.53 -29.59
C GLY A 529 53.95 -16.06 -29.60
N PRO A 530 54.10 -16.70 -30.79
CA PRO A 530 54.49 -16.12 -32.08
C PRO A 530 53.31 -15.77 -33.02
N ARG A 531 53.63 -15.30 -34.25
CA ARG A 531 52.71 -14.89 -35.33
C ARG A 531 52.58 -15.97 -36.42
N ARG A 532 51.44 -15.99 -37.12
CA ARG A 532 51.23 -16.21 -38.58
C ARG A 532 49.73 -15.94 -38.88
N GLY A 533 49.30 -15.35 -40.00
CA GLY A 533 50.02 -14.68 -41.09
C GLY A 533 49.38 -14.98 -42.46
N TYR A 534 49.14 -13.94 -43.29
CA TYR A 534 48.47 -13.98 -44.61
C TYR A 534 46.95 -14.29 -44.54
N ASP A 535 46.06 -13.85 -45.45
CA ASP A 535 46.11 -12.90 -46.59
C ASP A 535 44.65 -12.43 -46.86
N SER A 536 44.31 -11.29 -47.47
CA SER A 536 45.08 -10.14 -48.01
C SER A 536 44.35 -8.83 -47.71
#